data_AF-A0A7V6UPY8-F1
#
_entry.id   AF-A0A7V6UPY8-F1
#
_cell.length_a   1.000
_cell.length_b   1.000
_cell.length_c   1.000
_cell.angle_alpha   90.00
_cell.angle_beta   90.00
_cell.angle_gamma   90.00
#
_symmetry.space_group_name_H-M   'P 1'
#
loop_
_entity.id
_entity.type
_entity.pdbx_description
1 polymer ?
#
loop_
_entity_poly.entity_id
_entity_poly.type
_entity_poly.pdbx_seq_one_letter_code
_entity_poly.pdbx_strand_id
1 'polypeptide(L)'
;MPELVDTVELYFPTEQEEKAVATNSIRQGGATNPKTVNTNYWGTNHGKEMKMGPSEVMFTAKEGAIFLQLDAEAGIEIKSSQPIHIQAEKDLELSSETIQFKAGESIRMTCDSSSIVMDGITDIQGNVVKTEGWTKGSVQVAGEEDNEDADAVLKLGLDVAGMIPVAGGGGRG
;
A
#
# COMPACT_ATOMS: atom_id res chain seq x y z
N MET A 1 -11.81 19.17 24.22
CA MET A 1 -11.74 20.47 24.91
C MET A 1 -11.76 21.52 23.81
N PRO A 2 -12.51 22.62 23.93
CA PRO A 2 -12.47 23.70 22.94
C PRO A 2 -11.05 24.24 22.80
N GLU A 3 -10.63 24.51 21.58
CA GLU A 3 -9.30 25.03 21.27
C GLU A 3 -9.30 26.57 21.30
N LEU A 4 -8.12 27.16 21.30
CA LEU A 4 -7.97 28.60 21.10
C LEU A 4 -8.66 29.02 19.80
N VAL A 5 -9.47 30.07 19.86
CA VAL A 5 -10.29 30.63 18.76
C VAL A 5 -11.61 29.88 18.49
N ASP A 6 -11.92 28.80 19.21
CA ASP A 6 -13.24 28.17 19.13
C ASP A 6 -14.34 29.03 19.75
N THR A 7 -15.52 28.98 19.14
CA THR A 7 -16.72 29.58 19.74
C THR A 7 -17.39 28.58 20.67
N VAL A 8 -17.75 29.04 21.86
CA VAL A 8 -18.41 28.22 22.88
C VAL A 8 -19.72 28.86 23.32
N GLU A 9 -20.67 28.01 23.68
CA GLU A 9 -21.90 28.39 24.36
C GLU A 9 -21.58 28.58 25.84
N LEU A 10 -21.85 29.78 26.35
CA LEU A 10 -21.65 30.13 27.76
C LEU A 10 -23.01 30.14 28.47
N TYR A 11 -23.14 29.31 29.49
CA TYR A 11 -24.34 29.20 30.31
C TYR A 11 -24.13 29.85 31.67
N PHE A 12 -25.08 30.68 32.09
CA PHE A 12 -25.10 31.31 33.41
C PHE A 12 -26.20 30.65 34.25
N PRO A 13 -25.87 29.74 35.19
CA PRO A 13 -26.86 29.12 36.09
C PRO A 13 -27.51 30.14 37.04
N THR A 14 -26.82 31.26 37.29
CA THR A 14 -27.24 32.36 38.15
C THR A 14 -26.80 33.69 37.54
N GLU A 15 -27.29 34.81 38.05
CA GLU A 15 -26.86 36.17 37.62
C GLU A 15 -25.41 36.51 37.98
N GLN A 16 -24.72 35.65 38.74
CA GLN A 16 -23.31 35.85 39.10
C GLN A 16 -22.39 35.36 37.98
N GLU A 17 -21.64 36.27 37.37
CA GLU A 17 -20.74 35.97 36.25
C GLU A 17 -19.65 34.95 36.61
N GLU A 18 -19.21 34.93 37.86
CA GLU A 18 -18.22 33.98 38.39
C GLU A 18 -18.68 32.51 38.37
N LYS A 19 -19.98 32.26 38.17
CA LYS A 19 -20.57 30.92 38.05
C LYS A 19 -20.86 30.49 36.62
N ALA A 20 -20.45 31.28 35.63
CA ALA A 20 -20.62 30.94 34.23
C ALA A 20 -19.86 29.64 33.88
N VAL A 21 -20.50 28.79 33.09
CA VAL A 21 -19.93 27.51 32.63
C VAL A 21 -20.04 27.41 31.11
N ALA A 22 -18.94 27.06 30.45
CA ALA A 22 -18.96 26.73 29.03
C ALA A 22 -19.55 25.33 28.84
N THR A 23 -20.66 25.22 28.12
CA THR A 23 -21.40 23.97 27.94
C THR A 23 -21.00 23.24 26.67
N ASN A 24 -21.04 23.94 25.53
CA ASN A 24 -20.85 23.35 24.21
C ASN A 24 -19.86 24.16 23.38
N SER A 25 -19.12 23.52 22.47
CA SER A 25 -18.43 24.22 21.38
C SER A 25 -19.34 24.26 20.15
N ILE A 26 -19.51 25.45 19.59
CA ILE A 26 -20.33 25.67 18.41
C ILE A 26 -19.40 25.76 17.20
N ARG A 27 -19.61 24.86 16.23
CA ARG A 27 -18.92 24.92 14.94
C ARG A 27 -19.42 26.13 14.16
N GLN A 28 -18.51 27.02 13.79
CA GLN A 28 -18.82 28.13 12.89
C GLN A 28 -18.67 27.71 11.42
N GLY A 29 -19.43 28.35 10.52
CA GLY A 29 -19.34 28.12 9.07
C GLY A 29 -20.42 27.24 8.44
N GLY A 30 -21.40 26.73 9.21
CA GLY A 30 -22.65 26.16 8.68
C GLY A 30 -22.55 25.41 7.34
N ALA A 31 -23.28 25.88 6.32
CA ALA A 31 -23.30 25.30 4.97
C ALA A 31 -22.09 25.67 4.07
N THR A 32 -21.17 26.51 4.54
CA THR A 32 -19.93 26.86 3.81
C THR A 32 -18.73 26.05 4.28
N ASN A 33 -18.86 25.29 5.37
CA ASN A 33 -17.81 24.42 5.88
C ASN A 33 -17.94 23.01 5.26
N PRO A 34 -16.94 22.55 4.48
CA PRO A 34 -16.98 21.23 3.82
C PRO A 34 -17.16 20.05 4.79
N LYS A 35 -16.81 20.21 6.07
CA LYS A 35 -16.93 19.18 7.11
C LYS A 35 -18.33 19.12 7.76
N THR A 36 -19.27 19.98 7.35
CA THR A 36 -20.64 20.04 7.90
C THR A 36 -21.73 20.04 6.84
N VAL A 37 -21.38 20.20 5.56
CA VAL A 37 -22.34 20.07 4.44
C VAL A 37 -22.54 18.59 4.12
N ASN A 38 -23.72 18.06 4.45
CA ASN A 38 -24.14 16.67 4.18
C ASN A 38 -23.16 15.58 4.65
N THR A 39 -22.28 15.90 5.60
CA THR A 39 -21.23 14.99 6.05
C THR A 39 -21.11 15.15 7.56
N ASN A 40 -21.18 14.03 8.28
CA ASN A 40 -20.91 14.02 9.71
C ASN A 40 -19.43 13.74 9.92
N TYR A 41 -18.81 14.53 10.80
CA TYR A 41 -17.37 14.50 10.99
C TYR A 41 -17.01 14.53 12.47
N TRP A 42 -16.20 13.56 12.89
CA TRP A 42 -15.60 13.51 14.22
C TRP A 42 -14.09 13.37 14.08
N GLY A 43 -13.34 14.27 14.69
CA GLY A 43 -11.89 14.23 14.60
C GLY A 43 -11.25 15.10 15.66
N THR A 44 -9.93 15.04 15.68
CA THR A 44 -9.07 15.87 16.53
C THR A 44 -8.31 16.85 15.65
N ASN A 45 -7.78 17.94 16.23
CA ASN A 45 -6.87 18.86 15.51
C ASN A 45 -5.56 18.18 15.07
N HIS A 46 -5.31 16.93 15.50
CA HIS A 46 -4.13 16.14 15.19
C HIS A 46 -4.31 15.24 13.95
N GLY A 47 -5.31 15.50 13.10
CA GLY A 47 -5.49 14.80 11.82
C GLY A 47 -6.00 13.35 11.93
N LYS A 48 -6.47 12.94 13.12
CA LYS A 48 -7.25 11.71 13.32
C LYS A 48 -8.72 12.01 13.17
N GLU A 49 -9.38 11.35 12.23
CA GLU A 49 -10.67 11.77 11.71
C GLU A 49 -11.53 10.58 11.31
N MET A 50 -12.83 10.75 11.47
CA MET A 50 -13.88 9.84 11.07
C MET A 50 -14.92 10.65 10.31
N LYS A 51 -15.14 10.30 9.06
CA LYS A 51 -16.04 10.97 8.13
C LYS A 51 -17.16 10.02 7.75
N MET A 52 -18.41 10.47 7.86
CA MET A 52 -19.59 9.78 7.35
C MET A 52 -20.24 10.71 6.35
N GLY A 53 -20.00 10.43 5.07
CA GLY A 53 -20.62 11.10 3.94
C GLY A 53 -21.87 10.36 3.45
N PRO A 54 -22.52 10.89 2.40
CA PRO A 54 -23.71 10.28 1.82
C PRO A 54 -23.40 8.96 1.09
N SER A 55 -22.20 8.80 0.54
CA SER A 55 -21.77 7.60 -0.21
C SER A 55 -20.66 6.79 0.46
N GLU A 56 -19.95 7.38 1.43
CA GLU A 56 -18.74 6.80 2.01
C GLU A 56 -18.66 6.95 3.54
N VAL A 57 -18.01 5.97 4.18
CA VAL A 57 -17.56 6.03 5.56
C VAL A 57 -16.04 5.86 5.58
N MET A 58 -15.33 6.81 6.19
CA MET A 58 -13.88 6.84 6.20
C MET A 58 -13.34 7.02 7.62
N PHE A 59 -12.33 6.22 7.97
CA PHE A 59 -11.54 6.32 9.18
C PHE A 59 -10.10 6.65 8.80
N THR A 60 -9.59 7.80 9.24
CA THR A 60 -8.27 8.31 8.88
C THR A 60 -7.44 8.53 10.14
N ALA A 61 -6.27 7.89 10.20
CA ALA A 61 -5.29 8.13 11.27
C ALA A 61 -4.23 9.15 10.86
N LYS A 62 -3.86 9.14 9.57
CA LYS A 62 -2.96 10.10 8.93
C LYS A 62 -3.40 10.26 7.48
N GLU A 63 -3.76 11.49 7.10
CA GLU A 63 -4.25 11.82 5.76
C GLU A 63 -3.32 11.27 4.67
N GLY A 64 -3.91 10.55 3.72
CA GLY A 64 -3.22 9.93 2.58
C GLY A 64 -2.32 8.73 2.90
N ALA A 65 -2.04 8.43 4.16
CA ALA A 65 -1.05 7.41 4.56
C ALA A 65 -1.64 6.23 5.33
N ILE A 66 -2.63 6.44 6.19
CA ILE A 66 -3.27 5.39 6.99
C ILE A 66 -4.77 5.65 7.07
N PHE A 67 -5.56 4.87 6.34
CA PHE A 67 -7.03 4.98 6.33
C PHE A 67 -7.73 3.65 6.01
N LEU A 68 -8.99 3.59 6.43
CA LEU A 68 -9.99 2.59 6.05
C LEU A 68 -11.15 3.33 5.41
N GLN A 69 -11.50 2.98 4.17
CA GLN A 69 -12.59 3.59 3.42
C GLN A 69 -13.59 2.51 3.00
N LEU A 70 -14.87 2.80 3.22
CA LEU A 70 -16.00 2.00 2.77
C LEU A 70 -16.86 2.90 1.88
N ASP A 71 -16.90 2.61 0.59
CA ASP A 71 -17.64 3.35 -0.41
C ASP A 71 -18.66 2.45 -1.12
N ALA A 72 -19.83 3.01 -1.45
CA ALA A 72 -20.92 2.24 -2.06
C ALA A 72 -20.64 1.80 -3.52
N GLU A 73 -19.78 2.51 -4.25
CA GLU A 73 -19.45 2.22 -5.65
C GLU A 73 -18.08 1.54 -5.78
N ALA A 74 -17.07 2.04 -5.07
CA ALA A 74 -15.70 1.54 -5.13
C ALA A 74 -15.42 0.35 -4.19
N GLY A 75 -16.26 0.14 -3.16
CA GLY A 75 -16.11 -0.96 -2.19
C GLY A 75 -15.24 -0.59 -0.98
N ILE A 76 -14.49 -1.56 -0.46
CA ILE A 76 -13.70 -1.42 0.77
C ILE A 76 -12.21 -1.32 0.43
N GLU A 77 -11.56 -0.25 0.89
CA GLU A 77 -10.11 -0.04 0.79
C GLU A 77 -9.48 0.09 2.18
N ILE A 78 -8.43 -0.69 2.44
CA ILE A 78 -7.59 -0.58 3.62
C ILE A 78 -6.18 -0.22 3.16
N LYS A 79 -5.69 0.95 3.56
CA LYS A 79 -4.36 1.44 3.17
C LYS A 79 -3.57 1.87 4.40
N SER A 80 -2.31 1.43 4.46
CA SER A 80 -1.40 1.78 5.55
C SER A 80 0.03 1.89 5.03
N SER A 81 0.71 2.97 5.44
CA SER A 81 2.18 3.14 5.32
C SER A 81 2.97 2.34 6.36
N GLN A 82 2.28 1.72 7.31
CA GLN A 82 2.82 0.85 8.36
C GLN A 82 2.24 -0.57 8.22
N PRO A 83 2.82 -1.60 8.88
CA PRO A 83 2.32 -2.97 8.78
C PRO A 83 0.85 -3.10 9.18
N ILE A 84 0.12 -3.97 8.45
CA ILE A 84 -1.24 -4.39 8.80
C ILE A 84 -1.16 -5.81 9.36
N HIS A 85 -1.63 -6.01 10.59
CA HIS A 85 -1.70 -7.32 11.23
C HIS A 85 -3.16 -7.76 11.34
N ILE A 86 -3.46 -8.95 10.79
CA ILE A 86 -4.76 -9.60 10.90
C ILE A 86 -4.54 -10.93 11.61
N GLN A 87 -5.17 -11.10 12.78
CA GLN A 87 -5.04 -12.29 13.61
C GLN A 87 -6.42 -12.79 14.02
N ALA A 88 -6.60 -14.10 13.97
CA ALA A 88 -7.81 -14.79 14.44
C ALA A 88 -7.42 -15.90 15.42
N GLU A 89 -8.23 -16.14 16.45
CA GLU A 89 -8.00 -17.23 17.41
C GLU A 89 -8.39 -18.61 16.85
N LYS A 90 -9.30 -18.61 15.87
CA LYS A 90 -9.79 -19.81 15.19
C LYS A 90 -9.44 -19.68 13.71
N ASP A 91 -10.46 -19.62 12.85
CA ASP A 91 -10.29 -19.63 11.40
C ASP A 91 -10.39 -18.22 10.82
N LEU A 92 -9.60 -17.98 9.76
CA LEU A 92 -9.71 -16.82 8.89
C LEU A 92 -10.09 -17.32 7.49
N GLU A 93 -11.28 -16.95 7.02
CA GLU A 93 -11.80 -17.36 5.71
C GLU A 93 -11.82 -16.19 4.72
N LEU A 94 -11.29 -16.42 3.52
CA LEU A 94 -11.30 -15.46 2.40
C LEU A 94 -11.98 -16.13 1.21
N SER A 95 -13.12 -15.59 0.77
CA SER A 95 -13.90 -16.13 -0.35
C SER A 95 -14.23 -15.03 -1.35
N SER A 96 -13.84 -15.25 -2.60
CA SER A 96 -14.16 -14.39 -3.74
C SER A 96 -14.02 -15.17 -5.05
N GLU A 97 -14.52 -14.62 -6.15
CA GLU A 97 -14.28 -15.20 -7.49
C GLU A 97 -12.78 -15.19 -7.87
N THR A 98 -12.04 -14.18 -7.41
CA THR A 98 -10.60 -14.07 -7.65
C THR A 98 -9.92 -13.41 -6.46
N ILE A 99 -8.84 -14.04 -5.97
CA ILE A 99 -7.96 -13.51 -4.93
C ILE A 99 -6.60 -13.24 -5.57
N GLN A 100 -6.08 -12.02 -5.45
CA GLN A 100 -4.78 -11.63 -5.97
C GLN A 100 -3.87 -11.17 -4.84
N PHE A 101 -2.68 -11.74 -4.77
CA PHE A 101 -1.61 -11.31 -3.88
C PHE A 101 -0.50 -10.66 -4.71
N LYS A 102 -0.11 -9.44 -4.37
CA LYS A 102 0.99 -8.70 -5.01
C LYS A 102 1.92 -8.20 -3.92
N ALA A 103 3.20 -8.48 -4.06
CA ALA A 103 4.25 -8.03 -3.14
C ALA A 103 5.46 -7.54 -3.93
N GLY A 104 6.19 -6.57 -3.38
CA GLY A 104 7.42 -6.06 -4.00
C GLY A 104 8.66 -6.89 -3.69
N GLU A 105 8.71 -7.54 -2.52
CA GLU A 105 9.88 -8.30 -2.05
C GLU A 105 9.62 -9.80 -2.00
N SER A 106 8.68 -10.25 -1.15
CA SER A 106 8.37 -11.67 -1.06
C SER A 106 6.95 -11.96 -0.58
N ILE A 107 6.43 -13.13 -0.94
CA ILE A 107 5.22 -13.73 -0.36
C ILE A 107 5.65 -15.01 0.37
N ARG A 108 5.25 -15.13 1.64
CA ARG A 108 5.61 -16.27 2.51
C ARG A 108 4.36 -16.87 3.15
N MET A 109 4.22 -18.18 3.05
CA MET A 109 3.18 -18.96 3.70
C MET A 109 3.87 -20.04 4.54
N THR A 110 3.63 -20.06 5.86
CA THR A 110 4.31 -20.97 6.78
C THR A 110 3.29 -21.67 7.66
N CYS A 111 3.47 -22.98 7.84
CA CYS A 111 2.64 -23.82 8.68
C CYS A 111 3.52 -24.91 9.30
N ASP A 112 3.90 -24.77 10.57
CA ASP A 112 4.77 -25.67 11.35
C ASP A 112 5.89 -26.37 10.55
N SER A 113 5.61 -27.52 9.91
CA SER A 113 6.58 -28.32 9.14
C SER A 113 6.62 -28.05 7.63
N SER A 114 5.81 -27.12 7.13
CA SER A 114 5.61 -26.85 5.71
C SER A 114 5.65 -25.35 5.40
N SER A 115 6.18 -24.98 4.24
CA SER A 115 6.25 -23.58 3.82
C SER A 115 6.28 -23.41 2.31
N ILE A 116 5.79 -22.26 1.85
CA ILE A 116 5.92 -21.76 0.48
C ILE A 116 6.52 -20.35 0.56
N VAL A 117 7.59 -20.10 -0.20
CA VAL A 117 8.25 -18.79 -0.30
C VAL A 117 8.38 -18.41 -1.77
N MET A 118 8.05 -17.16 -2.09
CA MET A 118 8.15 -16.57 -3.43
C MET A 118 8.87 -15.23 -3.34
N ASP A 119 10.13 -15.16 -3.77
CA ASP A 119 11.00 -13.96 -3.67
C ASP A 119 11.86 -13.71 -4.93
N GLY A 120 11.45 -14.30 -6.05
CA GLY A 120 12.22 -14.41 -7.29
C GLY A 120 12.50 -15.88 -7.63
N ILE A 121 12.66 -16.71 -6.61
CA ILE A 121 12.61 -18.16 -6.70
C ILE A 121 11.36 -18.63 -5.92
N THR A 122 10.75 -19.72 -6.37
CA THR A 122 9.63 -20.34 -5.65
C THR A 122 10.12 -21.61 -4.96
N ASP A 123 10.20 -21.55 -3.64
CA ASP A 123 10.58 -22.66 -2.78
C ASP A 123 9.34 -23.27 -2.11
N ILE A 124 9.23 -24.59 -2.16
CA ILE A 124 8.15 -25.37 -1.55
C ILE A 124 8.78 -26.45 -0.67
N GLN A 125 8.50 -26.39 0.63
CA GLN A 125 9.00 -27.34 1.63
C GLN A 125 7.84 -28.05 2.33
N GLY A 126 7.97 -29.36 2.49
CA GLY A 126 7.08 -30.18 3.32
C GLY A 126 7.53 -31.63 3.33
N ASN A 127 7.04 -32.43 4.28
CA ASN A 127 7.39 -33.86 4.38
C ASN A 127 7.02 -34.66 3.13
N VAL A 128 5.90 -34.31 2.49
CA VAL A 128 5.42 -34.91 1.25
C VAL A 128 4.81 -33.80 0.39
N VAL A 129 5.30 -33.63 -0.83
CA VAL A 129 4.72 -32.72 -1.83
C VAL A 129 4.11 -33.57 -2.94
N LYS A 130 2.79 -33.44 -3.14
CA LYS A 130 2.06 -34.07 -4.25
C LYS A 130 1.66 -33.01 -5.25
N THR A 131 1.99 -33.23 -6.51
CA THR A 131 1.65 -32.33 -7.61
C THR A 131 0.93 -33.12 -8.70
N GLU A 132 -0.27 -32.71 -9.07
CA GLU A 132 -0.98 -33.22 -10.25
C GLU A 132 -0.98 -32.09 -11.29
N GLY A 133 -0.33 -32.33 -12.44
CA GLY A 133 -0.15 -31.31 -13.46
C GLY A 133 -1.27 -31.31 -14.50
N TRP A 134 -1.78 -30.12 -14.83
CA TRP A 134 -2.42 -29.81 -16.10
C TRP A 134 -1.64 -28.67 -16.76
N THR A 135 -1.62 -28.61 -18.09
CA THR A 135 -0.76 -27.74 -18.92
C THR A 135 -0.66 -26.31 -18.38
N LYS A 136 0.58 -25.87 -18.13
CA LYS A 136 0.90 -24.51 -17.66
C LYS A 136 0.51 -23.49 -18.74
N GLY A 137 -0.35 -22.54 -18.41
CA GLY A 137 -0.62 -21.36 -19.25
C GLY A 137 0.63 -20.48 -19.37
N SER A 138 0.70 -19.64 -20.42
CA SER A 138 1.86 -18.78 -20.66
C SER A 138 2.09 -17.82 -19.49
N VAL A 139 3.34 -17.69 -19.05
CA VAL A 139 3.78 -16.72 -18.04
C VAL A 139 4.39 -15.54 -18.80
N GLN A 140 3.77 -14.37 -18.66
CA GLN A 140 4.35 -13.12 -19.17
C GLN A 140 5.38 -12.66 -18.15
N VAL A 141 6.66 -12.75 -18.49
CA VAL A 141 7.72 -12.04 -17.77
C VAL A 141 7.71 -10.63 -18.32
N ALA A 142 7.54 -9.62 -17.45
CA ALA A 142 7.74 -8.23 -17.86
C ALA A 142 9.18 -8.15 -18.37
N GLY A 143 9.35 -7.86 -19.66
CA GLY A 143 10.67 -7.79 -20.27
C GLY A 143 11.55 -6.82 -19.49
N GLU A 144 12.75 -7.26 -19.15
CA GLU A 144 13.86 -6.34 -18.96
C GLU A 144 13.90 -5.43 -20.19
N GLU A 145 13.87 -4.12 -19.96
CA GLU A 145 14.13 -3.16 -21.02
C GLU A 145 15.55 -3.46 -21.53
N ASP A 146 15.63 -4.10 -22.71
CA ASP A 146 16.86 -4.33 -23.44
C ASP A 146 17.55 -2.98 -23.63
N ASN A 147 18.56 -2.72 -22.80
CA ASN A 147 19.41 -1.56 -22.94
C ASN A 147 20.32 -1.83 -24.16
N GLU A 148 19.84 -1.49 -25.36
CA GLU A 148 20.48 -1.72 -26.66
C GLU A 148 21.92 -1.15 -26.75
N ASP A 149 22.33 -0.34 -25.79
CA ASP A 149 23.66 0.28 -25.74
C ASP A 149 24.77 -0.65 -25.19
N ALA A 150 24.45 -1.76 -24.51
CA ALA A 150 25.48 -2.65 -23.95
C ALA A 150 26.14 -3.56 -25.01
N ASP A 151 25.36 -3.99 -26.02
CA ASP A 151 25.84 -4.89 -27.08
C ASP A 151 26.78 -4.18 -28.07
N ALA A 152 26.64 -2.86 -28.23
CA ALA A 152 27.52 -2.05 -29.07
C ALA A 152 28.95 -1.97 -28.51
N VAL A 153 29.09 -1.92 -27.17
CA VAL A 153 30.40 -1.81 -26.50
C VAL A 153 31.17 -3.12 -26.55
N LEU A 154 30.49 -4.26 -26.43
CA LEU A 154 31.09 -5.59 -26.55
C LEU A 154 31.56 -5.90 -27.98
N LYS A 155 30.83 -5.44 -29.00
CA LYS A 155 31.23 -5.57 -30.42
C LYS A 155 32.48 -4.75 -30.76
N LEU A 156 32.57 -3.53 -30.26
CA LEU A 156 33.75 -2.66 -30.45
C LEU A 156 34.99 -3.17 -29.72
N GLY A 157 34.81 -3.83 -28.55
CA GLY A 157 35.90 -4.44 -27.80
C GLY A 157 36.53 -5.67 -28.47
N LEU A 158 35.75 -6.43 -29.25
CA LEU A 158 36.24 -7.62 -29.96
C LEU A 158 37.03 -7.28 -31.23
N ASP A 159 36.65 -6.23 -31.97
CA ASP A 159 37.30 -5.85 -33.23
C ASP A 159 38.71 -5.28 -33.03
N VAL A 160 39.00 -4.67 -31.88
CA VAL A 160 40.36 -4.16 -31.56
C VAL A 160 41.33 -5.30 -31.26
N ALA A 161 40.86 -6.45 -30.75
CA ALA A 161 41.71 -7.59 -30.43
C ALA A 161 42.13 -8.42 -31.67
N GLY A 162 41.51 -8.19 -32.83
CA GLY A 162 41.73 -8.94 -34.08
C GLY A 162 42.81 -8.39 -35.01
N MET A 163 43.33 -7.18 -34.79
CA MET A 163 44.38 -6.59 -35.65
C MET A 163 45.79 -6.94 -35.18
N ILE A 164 46.24 -8.17 -35.49
CA ILE A 164 47.68 -8.46 -35.57
C ILE A 164 48.12 -8.23 -37.02
N PRO A 165 48.98 -7.25 -37.31
CA PRO A 165 49.49 -7.05 -38.66
C PRO A 165 50.47 -8.19 -39.01
N VAL A 166 50.09 -9.03 -39.97
CA VAL A 166 51.01 -10.01 -40.59
C VAL A 166 51.99 -9.24 -41.49
N ALA A 167 53.14 -8.90 -40.93
CA ALA A 167 54.32 -8.49 -41.68
C ALA A 167 55.05 -9.75 -42.19
N GLY A 168 55.36 -9.78 -43.48
CA GLY A 168 55.90 -10.94 -44.17
C GLY A 168 57.36 -11.29 -43.87
N GLY A 169 57.80 -12.43 -44.42
CA GLY A 169 59.20 -12.85 -44.49
C GLY A 169 59.32 -14.35 -44.70
N GLY A 170 59.68 -14.78 -45.91
CA GLY A 170 59.70 -16.18 -46.31
C GLY A 170 61.02 -16.93 -46.08
N GLY A 171 61.09 -18.13 -46.66
CA GLY A 171 62.35 -18.75 -47.08
C GLY A 171 62.72 -20.08 -46.43
N ARG A 172 62.57 -21.15 -47.24
CA ARG A 172 63.47 -22.31 -47.44
C ARG A 172 63.65 -23.35 -46.32
N GLY A 173 63.55 -24.61 -46.76
CA GLY A 173 63.98 -25.83 -46.06
C GLY A 173 63.22 -27.02 -46.58
#